data_AF-A0A3M1HZ16-F1
#
_entry.id   AF-A0A3M1HZ16-F1
#
_cell.length_a   1.000
_cell.length_b   1.000
_cell.length_c   1.000
_cell.angle_alpha   90.00
_cell.angle_beta   90.00
_cell.angle_gamma   90.00
#
_symmetry.space_group_name_H-M   'P 1'
#
loop_
_entity.id
_entity.type
_entity.pdbx_description
1 polymer ?
#
loop_
_entity_poly.entity_id
_entity_poly.type
_entity_poly.pdbx_seq_one_letter_code
_entity_poly.pdbx_strand_id
1 'polypeptide(L)'
;MSASEPKGCLGAFLDLQFNEFVTRRFISILYVIALIVILLAAVIGVVSGIVTLFNDAGQGLLLILASIIGAIVYIILTRIWLELIVVVFKIAENTSELVRLKEAERSSAASAAGQE
;
A
#
# COMPACT_ATOMS: atom_id res chain seq x y z
N MET A 1 -27.02 27.78 14.68
CA MET A 1 -26.05 27.64 13.59
C MET A 1 -24.78 27.03 14.21
N SER A 2 -24.67 25.71 14.23
CA SER A 2 -23.50 25.02 14.80
C SER A 2 -22.62 24.58 13.64
N ALA A 3 -21.43 25.16 13.56
CA ALA A 3 -20.43 24.84 12.55
C ALA A 3 -19.95 23.40 12.77
N SER A 4 -20.09 22.55 11.75
CA SER A 4 -19.48 21.23 11.72
C SER A 4 -17.97 21.37 11.61
N GLU A 5 -17.24 20.97 12.64
CA GLU A 5 -15.78 20.89 12.65
C GLU A 5 -15.28 20.06 11.45
N PRO A 6 -14.24 20.52 10.74
CA PRO A 6 -13.64 19.73 9.68
C PRO A 6 -12.98 18.50 10.31
N LYS A 7 -13.55 17.32 10.08
CA LYS A 7 -12.92 16.03 10.40
C LYS A 7 -11.54 16.02 9.77
N GLY A 8 -10.50 16.15 10.59
CA GLY A 8 -9.12 16.21 10.14
C GLY A 8 -8.77 14.97 9.32
N CYS A 9 -7.98 15.15 8.25
CA CYS A 9 -7.60 14.10 7.32
C CYS A 9 -7.05 12.84 8.01
N LEU A 10 -6.42 12.99 9.18
CA LEU A 10 -5.89 11.89 10.00
C LEU A 10 -6.97 10.95 10.54
N GLY A 11 -8.19 11.45 10.81
CA GLY A 11 -9.31 10.63 11.25
C GLY A 11 -9.88 9.74 10.15
N ALA A 12 -9.75 10.14 8.88
CA ALA A 12 -10.16 9.35 7.73
C ALA A 12 -9.12 8.26 7.36
N PHE A 13 -7.86 8.42 7.76
CA PHE A 13 -6.82 7.39 7.60
C PHE A 13 -6.85 6.31 8.70
N LEU A 14 -7.41 6.62 9.87
CA LEU A 14 -7.64 5.69 10.97
C LEU A 14 -9.09 5.17 11.01
N ASP A 15 -9.90 5.48 9.99
CA ASP A 15 -11.24 4.92 9.86
C ASP A 15 -11.13 3.47 9.38
N LEU A 16 -11.16 2.54 10.34
CA LEU A 16 -11.09 1.10 10.11
C LEU A 16 -12.37 0.54 9.45
N GLN A 17 -13.35 1.39 9.11
CA GLN A 17 -14.47 1.03 8.26
C GLN A 17 -14.06 1.10 6.78
N PHE A 18 -13.46 0.02 6.29
CA PHE A 18 -13.15 -0.22 4.87
C PHE A 18 -14.42 -0.43 4.02
N ASN A 19 -15.32 0.55 4.00
CA ASN A 19 -16.52 0.49 3.17
C ASN A 19 -16.22 1.05 1.77
N GLU A 20 -15.56 0.21 0.97
CA GLU A 20 -15.57 0.25 -0.50
C GLU A 20 -14.86 1.47 -1.17
N PHE A 21 -14.11 1.21 -2.25
CA PHE A 21 -13.48 2.20 -3.17
C PHE A 21 -12.23 2.97 -2.74
N VAL A 22 -11.87 3.03 -1.46
CA VAL A 22 -10.68 3.78 -1.01
C VAL A 22 -9.36 3.09 -1.40
N THR A 23 -9.43 1.78 -1.57
CA THR A 23 -8.30 0.85 -1.68
C THR A 23 -7.32 1.14 -2.82
N ARG A 24 -7.80 1.46 -4.03
CA ARG A 24 -6.91 1.59 -5.20
C ARG A 24 -6.05 2.87 -5.17
N ARG A 25 -6.57 3.96 -4.61
CA ARG A 25 -5.87 5.25 -4.49
C ARG A 25 -4.92 5.28 -3.29
N PHE A 26 -5.26 4.57 -2.22
CA PHE A 26 -4.46 4.54 -0.98
C PHE A 26 -3.14 3.80 -1.13
N ILE A 27 -3.08 2.77 -1.97
CA ILE A 27 -1.85 1.99 -2.17
C ILE A 27 -0.71 2.85 -2.73
N SER A 28 -1.01 3.77 -3.66
CA SER A 28 0.00 4.69 -4.20
C SER A 28 0.54 5.66 -3.15
N ILE A 29 -0.33 6.15 -2.25
CA ILE A 29 0.08 7.02 -1.14
C ILE A 29 0.94 6.24 -0.14
N LEU A 30 0.53 5.00 0.18
CA LEU A 30 1.25 4.14 1.11
C LEU A 30 2.65 3.78 0.58
N TYR A 31 2.80 3.59 -0.73
CA TYR A 31 4.11 3.41 -1.35
C TYR A 31 5.03 4.62 -1.15
N VAL A 32 4.53 5.83 -1.40
CA VAL A 32 5.33 7.06 -1.25
C VAL A 32 5.75 7.24 0.20
N ILE A 33 4.83 7.02 1.16
CA ILE A 33 5.15 7.08 2.59
C ILE A 33 6.23 6.04 2.94
N ALA A 34 6.07 4.79 2.49
CA ALA A 34 7.05 3.73 2.74
C ALA A 34 8.43 4.08 2.15
N LEU A 35 8.50 4.64 0.94
CA LEU A 35 9.75 5.10 0.35
C LEU A 35 10.42 6.20 1.17
N ILE A 36 9.66 7.18 1.65
CA ILE A 36 10.18 8.26 2.50
C ILE A 36 10.76 7.68 3.80
N VAL A 37 10.04 6.74 4.42
CA VAL A 37 10.51 6.07 5.65
C VAL A 37 11.79 5.28 5.40
N ILE A 38 11.87 4.52 4.31
CA ILE A 38 13.06 3.74 3.96
C ILE A 38 14.24 4.68 3.67
N LEU A 39 14.02 5.77 2.94
CA LEU A 39 15.06 6.75 2.66
C LEU A 39 15.56 7.41 3.95
N LEU A 40 14.65 7.80 4.84
CA LEU A 40 15.02 8.39 6.13
C LEU A 40 15.80 7.39 7.00
N ALA A 41 15.35 6.14 7.07
CA ALA A 41 16.06 5.08 7.77
C ALA A 41 17.46 4.82 7.19
N ALA A 42 17.60 4.87 5.86
CA ALA A 42 18.89 4.74 5.18
C ALA A 42 19.84 5.89 5.54
N VAL A 43 19.34 7.14 5.55
CA VAL A 43 20.13 8.31 5.94
C VAL A 43 20.58 8.19 7.40
N ILE A 44 19.66 7.83 8.31
CA ILE A 44 19.98 7.62 9.73
C ILE A 44 21.03 6.51 9.87
N GLY A 45 20.89 5.40 9.15
CA GLY A 45 21.83 4.28 9.19
C GLY A 45 23.23 4.67 8.70
N VAL A 46 23.32 5.41 7.59
CA VAL A 46 24.60 5.93 7.07
C VAL A 46 25.24 6.90 8.05
N VAL A 47 24.49 7.86 8.60
CA VAL A 47 25.01 8.81 9.59
C VAL A 47 25.50 8.09 10.84
N SER A 48 24.72 7.12 11.33
CA SER A 48 25.10 6.28 12.48
C SER A 48 26.38 5.48 12.19
N GLY A 49 26.55 5.00 10.96
CA GLY A 49 27.74 4.27 10.53
C GLY A 49 28.97 5.16 10.48
N ILE A 50 28.82 6.41 10.00
CA ILE A 50 29.89 7.41 10.01
C ILE A 50 30.31 7.75 11.45
N VAL A 51 29.37 7.94 12.37
CA VAL A 51 29.69 8.20 13.78
C VAL A 51 30.39 6.99 14.42
N THR A 52 29.96 5.77 14.07
CA THR A 52 30.57 4.54 14.58
C THR A 52 32.00 4.38 14.08
N LEU A 53 32.33 4.89 12.88
CA LEU A 53 33.65 4.82 12.27
C LEU A 53 34.75 5.46 13.14
N PHE A 54 34.41 6.42 13.99
CA PHE A 54 35.35 7.04 14.95
C PHE A 54 35.73 6.14 16.12
N ASN A 55 34.92 5.11 16.41
CA ASN A 55 35.16 4.16 17.50
C ASN A 55 35.65 2.81 16.96
N ASP A 56 35.00 2.31 15.92
CA ASP A 56 35.33 1.04 15.26
C ASP A 56 35.11 1.17 13.75
N ALA A 57 36.22 1.16 13.00
CA ALA A 57 36.19 1.32 11.55
C ALA A 57 35.49 0.14 10.84
N GLY A 58 35.63 -1.08 11.36
CA GLY A 58 35.05 -2.29 10.77
C GLY A 58 33.53 -2.29 10.92
N GLN A 59 33.05 -2.03 12.14
CA GLN A 59 31.62 -1.93 12.43
C GLN A 59 30.97 -0.75 11.70
N GLY A 60 31.63 0.42 11.69
CA GLY A 60 31.13 1.61 10.98
C GLY A 60 30.97 1.37 9.48
N LEU A 61 31.97 0.78 8.82
CA LEU A 61 31.90 0.47 7.39
C LEU A 61 30.80 -0.56 7.08
N LEU A 62 30.68 -1.61 7.89
CA LEU A 62 29.62 -2.60 7.75
C LEU A 62 28.23 -1.97 7.89
N LEU A 63 28.04 -1.05 8.83
CA LEU A 63 26.74 -0.40 9.05
C LEU A 63 26.35 0.51 7.86
N ILE A 64 27.30 1.25 7.29
CA ILE A 64 27.08 2.07 6.09
C ILE A 64 26.66 1.16 4.92
N LEU A 65 27.42 0.09 4.69
CA LEU A 65 27.17 -0.82 3.57
C LEU A 65 25.83 -1.55 3.74
N ALA A 66 25.53 -2.02 4.95
CA ALA A 66 24.27 -2.65 5.30
C ALA A 66 23.09 -1.69 5.19
N SER A 67 23.27 -0.40 5.50
CA SER A 67 22.21 0.61 5.36
C SER A 67 21.85 0.85 3.89
N ILE A 68 22.85 0.95 3.01
CA ILE A 68 22.63 1.15 1.57
C ILE A 68 21.99 -0.10 0.95
N ILE A 69 22.58 -1.27 1.18
CA ILE A 69 22.06 -2.54 0.65
C ILE A 69 20.66 -2.81 1.22
N GLY A 70 20.50 -2.60 2.52
CA GLY A 70 19.23 -2.74 3.23
C GLY A 70 18.15 -1.85 2.63
N ALA A 71 18.44 -0.58 2.35
CA ALA A 71 17.49 0.33 1.73
C ALA A 71 16.98 -0.20 0.37
N ILE A 72 17.88 -0.69 -0.48
CA ILE A 72 17.52 -1.26 -1.78
C ILE A 72 16.63 -2.49 -1.60
N VAL A 73 17.01 -3.40 -0.70
CA VAL A 73 16.24 -4.61 -0.39
C VAL A 73 14.85 -4.23 0.12
N TYR A 74 14.74 -3.28 1.05
CA TYR A 74 13.45 -2.83 1.58
C TYR A 74 12.56 -2.16 0.52
N ILE A 75 13.13 -1.42 -0.43
CA ILE A 75 12.38 -0.85 -1.56
C ILE A 75 11.77 -1.97 -2.42
N ILE A 76 12.56 -3.00 -2.75
CA ILE A 76 12.10 -4.14 -3.55
C ILE A 76 11.03 -4.93 -2.79
N LEU A 77 11.26 -5.22 -1.50
CA LEU A 77 10.27 -5.91 -0.66
C LEU A 77 8.97 -5.11 -0.56
N THR A 78 9.06 -3.80 -0.38
CA THR A 78 7.88 -2.92 -0.35
C THR A 78 7.11 -2.98 -1.67
N ARG A 79 7.79 -3.02 -2.81
CA ARG A 79 7.15 -3.21 -4.12
C ARG A 79 6.37 -4.51 -4.18
N ILE A 80 7.02 -5.63 -3.83
CA ILE A 80 6.39 -6.95 -3.86
C ILE A 80 5.18 -7.00 -2.93
N TRP A 81 5.32 -6.48 -1.70
CA TRP A 81 4.22 -6.44 -0.73
C TRP A 81 3.02 -5.64 -1.23
N LEU A 82 3.25 -4.46 -1.82
CA LEU A 82 2.16 -3.64 -2.35
C LEU A 82 1.54 -4.27 -3.59
N GLU A 83 2.32 -4.88 -4.48
CA GLU A 83 1.80 -5.62 -5.61
C GLU A 83 0.89 -6.76 -5.17
N LEU A 84 1.30 -7.52 -4.15
CA LEU A 84 0.46 -8.58 -3.56
C LEU A 84 -0.86 -8.02 -3.02
N ILE A 85 -0.81 -6.90 -2.30
CA ILE A 85 -2.00 -6.23 -1.77
C ILE A 85 -2.93 -5.80 -2.92
N VAL A 86 -2.39 -5.14 -3.95
CA VAL A 86 -3.15 -4.74 -5.16
C VAL A 86 -3.79 -5.94 -5.83
N VAL A 87 -3.05 -7.03 -5.98
CA VAL A 87 -3.52 -8.25 -6.64
C VAL A 87 -4.68 -8.86 -5.87
N VAL A 88 -4.61 -8.96 -4.55
CA VAL A 88 -5.71 -9.46 -3.71
C VAL A 88 -6.97 -8.61 -3.90
N PHE A 89 -6.84 -7.28 -3.88
CA PHE A 89 -7.98 -6.40 -4.11
C PHE A 89 -8.55 -6.51 -5.52
N LYS A 90 -7.70 -6.65 -6.53
CA LYS A 90 -8.12 -6.85 -7.92
C LYS A 90 -8.88 -8.18 -8.08
N ILE A 91 -8.48 -9.22 -7.36
CA ILE A 91 -9.21 -10.50 -7.34
C ILE A 91 -10.61 -10.30 -6.74
N ALA A 92 -10.71 -9.59 -5.61
CA ALA A 92 -12.00 -9.30 -4.98
C ALA A 92 -12.94 -8.49 -5.91
N GLU A 93 -12.42 -7.45 -6.58
CA GLU A 93 -13.15 -6.67 -7.58
C GLU A 93 -13.66 -7.57 -8.73
N ASN A 94 -12.77 -8.39 -9.30
CA ASN A 94 -13.12 -9.27 -10.41
C ASN A 94 -14.17 -10.32 -10.03
N THR A 95 -14.12 -10.88 -8.81
CA THR A 95 -15.13 -11.85 -8.35
C THR A 95 -16.52 -11.23 -8.26
N SER A 96 -16.63 -10.01 -7.73
CA SER A 96 -17.91 -9.29 -7.67
C SER A 96 -18.48 -8.99 -9.06
N GLU A 97 -17.62 -8.64 -10.02
CA GLU A 97 -18.03 -8.39 -11.40
C GLU A 97 -18.57 -9.66 -12.09
N LEU A 98 -17.90 -10.80 -11.90
CA LEU A 98 -18.33 -12.08 -12.48
C LEU A 98 -19.73 -12.52 -12.00
N VAL A 99 -20.07 -12.27 -10.73
CA VAL A 99 -21.42 -12.58 -10.19
C VAL A 99 -22.47 -11.71 -10.88
N ARG A 100 -22.20 -10.42 -11.03
CA ARG A 100 -23.13 -9.46 -11.66
C ARG A 100 -23.39 -9.79 -13.14
N LEU A 101 -22.36 -10.21 -13.88
CA LEU A 101 -22.50 -10.64 -15.27
C LEU A 101 -23.39 -11.89 -15.40
N LYS A 102 -23.24 -12.85 -14.48
CA LYS A 102 -24.05 -14.08 -14.47
C LYS A 102 -25.53 -13.81 -14.18
N GLU A 103 -25.83 -12.84 -13.31
CA GLU A 103 -27.20 -12.40 -13.04
C GLU A 103 -27.84 -11.69 -14.25
N ALA A 104 -27.07 -10.85 -14.94
CA ALA A 104 -27.52 -10.17 -16.16
C ALA A 104 -27.85 -11.17 -17.28
N GLU A 105 -27.02 -12.20 -17.47
CA GLU A 105 -27.26 -13.29 -18.43
C GLU A 105 -28.52 -14.10 -18.08
N ARG A 106 -28.75 -14.35 -16.78
CA ARG A 106 -29.96 -15.04 -16.32
C ARG A 106 -31.22 -14.20 -16.56
N SER A 107 -31.12 -12.89 -16.39
CA SER A 107 -32.22 -11.96 -16.65
C SER A 107 -32.56 -11.83 -18.13
N SER A 108 -31.56 -11.84 -19.03
CA SER A 108 -31.80 -11.80 -20.47
C SER A 108 -32.37 -13.11 -20.99
N ALA A 109 -31.89 -14.25 -20.49
CA ALA A 109 -32.47 -15.57 -20.81
C ALA A 109 -33.93 -15.69 -20.36
N ALA A 110 -34.28 -15.14 -19.18
CA ALA A 110 -35.64 -15.14 -18.67
C ALA A 110 -36.58 -14.24 -19.49
N SER A 111 -36.11 -13.10 -19.99
CA SER A 111 -36.96 -12.23 -20.83
C SER A 111 -37.18 -12.79 -22.24
N ALA A 112 -36.21 -13.54 -22.77
CA ALA A 112 -36.35 -14.21 -24.07
C ALA A 112 -37.38 -15.35 -24.02
N ALA A 113 -37.39 -16.13 -22.93
CA ALA A 113 -38.33 -17.24 -22.74
C ALA A 113 -39.79 -16.82 -22.45
N GLY A 114 -40.02 -15.55 -22.07
CA GLY A 114 -41.38 -15.02 -21.83
C GLY A 114 -42.02 -14.33 -23.04
N GLN A 115 -41.30 -14.27 -24.18
CA GLN A 115 -41.79 -13.69 -25.44
C GLN A 115 -42.25 -14.75 -26.45
N GLU A 116 -42.09 -16.03 -26.14
CA GLU A 116 -42.62 -17.19 -26.89
C GLU A 116 -43.93 -17.69 -26.28
#